data_AF-A0A644Y7E5-F1
#
_entry.id   AF-A0A644Y7E5-F1
#
_cell.length_a   1.000
_cell.length_b   1.000
_cell.length_c   1.000
_cell.angle_alpha   90.00
_cell.angle_beta   90.00
_cell.angle_gamma   90.00
#
_symmetry.space_group_name_H-M   'P 1'
#
loop_
_entity.id
_entity.type
_entity.pdbx_description
1 polymer ?
#
loop_
_entity_poly.entity_id
_entity_poly.type
_entity_poly.pdbx_seq_one_letter_code
_entity_poly.pdbx_strand_id
1 'polypeptide(L)'
;MLHIDPYNIDKPSTNGKDYLDVFAQASEQGVKCVLWYGFNTLDEKKQLNDFMINKLSDKTIGSLSCTELIMDIIQKNRILCNPGILGNGLLTSNLSDTSISVIENYSKSLTNLYRNSYYNGYKGSIYREIVNIKLANKKTLSNNLRHRKRGFKMK
;
A
#
# COMPACT_ATOMS: atom_id res chain seq x y z
N MET A 1 -14.66 8.49 5.29
CA MET A 1 -13.40 8.23 4.57
C MET A 1 -12.27 8.56 5.52
N LEU A 2 -11.22 7.76 5.58
CA LEU A 2 -10.04 7.98 6.40
C LEU A 2 -8.84 8.25 5.49
N HIS A 3 -8.17 9.39 5.70
CA HIS A 3 -6.93 9.75 5.01
C HIS A 3 -5.79 9.69 6.03
N ILE A 4 -4.74 8.93 5.72
CA ILE A 4 -3.61 8.66 6.61
C ILE A 4 -2.33 9.05 5.86
N ASP A 5 -1.61 10.05 6.35
CA ASP A 5 -0.42 10.57 5.68
C ASP A 5 0.75 10.71 6.67
N PRO A 6 1.32 9.58 7.15
CA PRO A 6 2.44 9.60 8.06
C PRO A 6 3.77 9.54 7.29
N TYR A 7 4.84 10.07 7.90
CA TYR A 7 6.18 9.94 7.33
C TYR A 7 6.71 8.49 7.37
N ASN A 8 6.33 7.71 8.39
CA ASN A 8 6.71 6.29 8.52
C ASN A 8 5.47 5.45 8.84
N ILE A 9 5.08 4.56 7.94
CA ILE A 9 3.92 3.66 8.13
C ILE A 9 4.25 2.43 8.97
N ASP A 10 5.53 2.10 9.11
CA ASP A 10 6.10 0.89 9.68
C ASP A 10 6.65 1.09 11.10
N LYS A 11 6.60 2.32 11.63
CA LYS A 11 7.06 2.64 12.98
C LYS A 11 5.93 2.46 13.99
N PRO A 12 6.06 1.52 14.96
CA PRO A 12 5.10 1.37 16.02
C PRO A 12 5.08 2.58 16.95
N SER A 13 3.90 2.92 17.45
CA SER A 13 3.71 3.84 18.57
C SER A 13 3.92 3.13 19.91
N THR A 14 3.72 3.86 21.02
CA THR A 14 3.93 3.36 22.39
C THR A 14 3.08 2.15 22.76
N ASN A 15 1.98 1.90 22.06
CA ASN A 15 1.11 0.73 22.25
C ASN A 15 1.45 -0.45 21.30
N GLY A 16 2.55 -0.36 20.56
CA GLY A 16 2.98 -1.38 19.60
C GLY A 16 2.19 -1.40 18.28
N LYS A 17 1.26 -0.46 18.06
CA LYS A 17 0.52 -0.29 16.79
C LYS A 17 1.16 0.77 15.91
N ASP A 18 1.13 0.54 14.61
CA ASP A 18 1.57 1.51 13.59
C ASP A 18 0.38 2.00 12.74
N TYR A 19 0.67 2.90 11.80
CA TYR A 19 -0.36 3.47 10.93
C TYR A 19 -0.99 2.44 9.99
N LEU A 20 -0.29 1.36 9.66
CA LEU A 20 -0.85 0.29 8.85
C LEU A 20 -1.86 -0.56 9.66
N ASP A 21 -1.71 -0.67 10.98
CA ASP A 21 -2.77 -1.24 11.84
C ASP A 21 -4.05 -0.41 11.81
N VAL A 22 -3.92 0.92 11.82
CA VAL A 22 -5.07 1.84 11.75
C VAL A 22 -5.78 1.69 10.41
N PHE A 23 -5.00 1.67 9.32
CA PHE A 23 -5.52 1.41 7.98
C PHE A 23 -6.24 0.07 7.90
N ALA A 24 -5.63 -1.02 8.39
CA ALA A 24 -6.20 -2.36 8.32
C ALA A 24 -7.52 -2.45 9.10
N GLN A 25 -7.55 -1.98 10.35
CA GLN A 25 -8.75 -2.04 11.19
C GLN A 25 -9.92 -1.24 10.60
N ALA A 26 -9.67 -0.02 10.12
CA ALA A 26 -10.70 0.79 9.47
C ALA A 26 -11.20 0.11 8.18
N SER A 27 -10.28 -0.47 7.40
CA SER A 27 -10.59 -1.17 6.15
C SER A 27 -11.43 -2.43 6.37
N GLU A 28 -11.16 -3.22 7.40
CA GLU A 28 -11.95 -4.40 7.76
C GLU A 28 -13.38 -4.05 8.21
N GLN A 29 -13.58 -2.84 8.73
CA GLN A 29 -14.90 -2.29 9.07
C GLN A 29 -15.63 -1.67 7.85
N GLY A 30 -15.05 -1.76 6.65
CA GLY A 30 -15.64 -1.23 5.42
C GLY A 30 -15.43 0.28 5.22
N VAL A 31 -14.59 0.92 6.04
CA VAL A 31 -14.26 2.34 5.86
C VAL A 31 -13.38 2.49 4.61
N LYS A 32 -13.73 3.47 3.76
CA LYS A 32 -12.88 3.91 2.64
C LYS A 32 -11.61 4.54 3.19
N CYS A 33 -10.46 3.95 2.90
CA CYS A 33 -9.17 4.44 3.39
C CYS A 33 -8.23 4.80 2.24
N VAL A 34 -7.42 5.82 2.48
CA VAL A 34 -6.31 6.24 1.62
C VAL A 34 -5.10 6.47 2.53
N LEU A 35 -3.99 5.82 2.24
CA LEU A 35 -2.75 5.88 3.00
C LEU A 35 -1.58 6.21 2.07
N TRP A 36 -0.86 7.29 2.37
CA TRP A 36 0.36 7.69 1.67
C TRP A 36 1.61 7.16 2.40
N TYR A 37 2.64 6.80 1.64
CA TYR A 37 3.97 6.50 2.18
C TYR A 37 5.06 6.89 1.18
N GLY A 38 6.26 7.18 1.70
CA GLY A 38 7.44 7.53 0.90
C GLY A 38 8.61 6.59 1.14
N PHE A 39 9.48 6.48 0.14
CA PHE A 39 10.77 5.79 0.19
C PHE A 39 11.79 6.51 -0.69
N ASN A 40 13.07 6.39 -0.32
CA ASN A 40 14.19 7.04 -1.01
C ASN A 40 15.11 6.05 -1.74
N THR A 41 14.99 4.77 -1.46
CA THR A 41 15.78 3.73 -2.12
C THR A 41 14.92 2.53 -2.51
N LEU A 42 15.39 1.71 -3.46
CA LEU A 42 14.67 0.48 -3.82
C LEU A 42 14.71 -0.56 -2.68
N ASP A 43 15.74 -0.54 -1.83
CA ASP A 43 15.79 -1.38 -0.65
C ASP A 43 14.72 -0.98 0.37
N GLU A 44 14.53 0.33 0.63
CA GLU A 44 13.42 0.84 1.47
C GLU A 44 12.05 0.50 0.87
N LYS A 45 11.88 0.71 -0.44
CA LYS A 45 10.66 0.33 -1.17
C LYS A 45 10.33 -1.15 -0.95
N LYS A 46 11.33 -2.03 -1.13
CA LYS A 46 11.15 -3.47 -0.94
C LYS A 46 10.74 -3.79 0.50
N GLN A 47 11.39 -3.18 1.49
CA GLN A 47 11.05 -3.38 2.90
C GLN A 47 9.61 -2.96 3.21
N LEU A 48 9.17 -1.78 2.73
CA LEU A 48 7.80 -1.31 2.93
C LEU A 48 6.78 -2.19 2.21
N ASN A 49 7.08 -2.65 0.99
CA ASN A 49 6.19 -3.56 0.26
C ASN A 49 6.07 -4.93 0.93
N ASP A 50 7.18 -5.50 1.37
CA ASP A 50 7.18 -6.76 2.13
C ASP A 50 6.39 -6.59 3.45
N PHE A 51 6.59 -5.46 4.16
CA PHE A 51 5.84 -5.13 5.37
C PHE A 51 4.33 -5.02 5.12
N MET A 52 3.91 -4.30 4.09
CA MET A 52 2.49 -4.17 3.72
C MET A 52 1.87 -5.50 3.33
N ILE A 53 2.54 -6.30 2.50
CA ILE A 53 2.07 -7.62 2.07
C ILE A 53 1.89 -8.52 3.30
N ASN A 54 2.90 -8.61 4.16
CA ASN A 54 2.84 -9.47 5.34
C ASN A 54 1.68 -9.07 6.26
N LYS A 55 1.53 -7.77 6.52
CA LYS A 55 0.55 -7.26 7.48
C LYS A 55 -0.90 -7.29 6.99
N LEU A 56 -1.11 -7.22 5.67
CA LEU A 56 -2.44 -7.19 5.08
C LEU A 56 -2.90 -8.55 4.53
N SER A 57 -1.99 -9.51 4.34
CA SER A 57 -2.29 -10.80 3.72
C SER A 57 -3.35 -11.63 4.44
N ASP A 58 -3.48 -11.49 5.77
CA ASP A 58 -4.44 -12.22 6.61
C ASP A 58 -5.73 -11.41 6.87
N LYS A 59 -5.81 -10.17 6.40
CA LYS A 59 -6.93 -9.26 6.68
C LYS A 59 -8.09 -9.48 5.74
N THR A 60 -9.29 -9.26 6.26
CA THR A 60 -10.54 -9.42 5.50
C THR A 60 -11.02 -8.06 4.99
N ILE A 61 -10.31 -7.51 4.01
CA ILE A 61 -10.60 -6.21 3.41
C ILE A 61 -11.41 -6.39 2.12
N GLY A 62 -12.33 -5.48 1.82
CA GLY A 62 -13.23 -5.60 0.66
C GLY A 62 -12.52 -5.45 -0.69
N SER A 63 -11.74 -4.40 -0.84
CA SER A 63 -10.87 -4.16 -1.98
C SER A 63 -9.60 -3.44 -1.54
N LEU A 64 -8.47 -3.73 -2.20
CA LEU A 64 -7.21 -3.00 -2.04
C LEU A 64 -6.66 -2.62 -3.41
N SER A 65 -6.09 -1.43 -3.51
CA SER A 65 -5.28 -1.00 -4.65
C SER A 65 -4.11 -0.17 -4.15
N CYS A 66 -2.94 -0.34 -4.76
CA CYS A 66 -1.72 0.37 -4.41
C CYS A 66 -0.97 0.78 -5.67
N THR A 67 -0.84 2.09 -5.86
CA THR A 67 -0.11 2.70 -6.98
C THR A 67 1.09 3.46 -6.43
N GLU A 68 2.26 3.20 -6.98
CA GLU A 68 3.50 3.91 -6.65
C GLU A 68 3.94 4.80 -7.82
N LEU A 69 4.51 5.96 -7.49
CA LEU A 69 5.20 6.86 -8.42
C LEU A 69 6.65 7.01 -7.96
N ILE A 70 7.58 6.78 -8.88
CA ILE A 70 8.99 6.61 -8.56
C ILE A 70 9.83 7.40 -9.55
N MET A 71 10.78 8.20 -9.06
CA MET A 71 11.73 8.92 -9.91
C MET A 71 12.76 7.95 -10.50
N ASP A 72 13.07 8.11 -11.79
CA ASP A 72 14.03 7.27 -12.54
C ASP A 72 15.44 7.28 -11.92
N ILE A 73 15.77 8.31 -11.14
CA ILE A 73 17.08 8.43 -10.48
C ILE A 73 17.22 7.56 -9.22
N ILE A 74 16.13 6.94 -8.75
CA ILE A 74 16.17 6.10 -7.55
C ILE A 74 17.23 5.02 -7.70
N GLN A 75 18.00 4.79 -6.63
CA GLN A 75 19.02 3.74 -6.60
C GLN A 75 18.67 2.69 -5.56
N LYS A 76 19.36 1.56 -5.64
CA LYS A 76 19.16 0.44 -4.73
C LYS A 76 19.30 0.83 -3.26
N ASN A 77 20.40 1.51 -2.91
CA ASN A 77 20.84 1.70 -1.53
C ASN A 77 21.45 3.08 -1.23
N ARG A 78 21.28 4.07 -2.11
CA ARG A 78 21.83 5.43 -1.93
C ARG A 78 20.97 6.49 -2.59
N ILE A 79 21.12 7.73 -2.14
CA ILE A 79 20.44 8.90 -2.71
C ILE A 79 21.46 9.68 -3.55
N LEU A 80 21.30 9.69 -4.88
CA LEU A 80 22.19 10.47 -5.77
C LEU A 80 21.92 11.97 -5.69
N CYS A 81 20.65 12.31 -5.57
CA CYS A 81 20.17 13.68 -5.45
C CYS A 81 18.91 13.63 -4.58
N ASN A 82 18.76 14.57 -3.66
CA ASN A 82 17.65 14.59 -2.71
C ASN A 82 16.59 15.64 -3.13
N PRO A 83 15.47 15.23 -3.74
CA PRO A 83 14.31 16.08 -3.98
C PRO A 83 13.31 16.10 -2.81
N GLY A 84 13.64 15.46 -1.69
CA GLY A 84 12.75 15.21 -0.56
C GLY A 84 12.40 13.72 -0.46
N ILE A 85 11.59 13.21 -1.41
CA ILE A 85 11.17 11.81 -1.49
C ILE A 85 11.31 11.33 -2.94
N LEU A 86 12.08 10.26 -3.17
CA LEU A 86 12.34 9.73 -4.52
C LEU A 86 11.25 8.80 -5.06
N GLY A 87 10.48 8.16 -4.18
CA GLY A 87 9.33 7.36 -4.57
C GLY A 87 8.27 7.36 -3.48
N ASN A 88 7.02 7.24 -3.88
CA ASN A 88 5.89 7.22 -2.96
C ASN A 88 4.81 6.26 -3.46
N GLY A 89 3.96 5.82 -2.54
CA GLY A 89 2.81 4.99 -2.84
C GLY A 89 1.53 5.52 -2.22
N LEU A 90 0.42 5.22 -2.89
CA LEU A 90 -0.93 5.47 -2.42
C LEU A 90 -1.64 4.12 -2.26
N LEU A 91 -1.73 3.64 -1.02
CA LEU A 91 -2.48 2.44 -0.66
C LEU A 91 -3.92 2.83 -0.34
N THR A 92 -4.87 2.15 -0.97
CA THR A 92 -6.29 2.46 -0.83
C THR A 92 -7.10 1.21 -0.52
N SER A 93 -8.19 1.37 0.23
CA SER A 93 -9.13 0.29 0.52
C SER A 93 -10.59 0.71 0.34
N ASN A 94 -11.42 -0.25 -0.03
CA ASN A 94 -12.89 -0.12 -0.14
C ASN A 94 -13.33 1.04 -1.08
N LEU A 95 -12.45 1.50 -1.96
CA LEU A 95 -12.79 2.46 -3.00
C LEU A 95 -13.57 1.76 -4.12
N SER A 96 -14.38 2.54 -4.83
CA SER A 96 -15.06 2.06 -6.04
C SER A 96 -14.06 1.91 -7.19
N ASP A 97 -14.37 1.03 -8.14
CA ASP A 97 -13.57 0.86 -9.35
C ASP A 97 -13.42 2.16 -10.14
N THR A 98 -14.45 3.02 -10.15
CA THR A 98 -14.38 4.37 -10.73
C THR A 98 -13.30 5.22 -10.05
N SER A 99 -13.23 5.20 -8.72
CA SER A 99 -12.22 5.97 -7.97
C SER A 99 -10.82 5.45 -8.23
N ILE A 100 -10.65 4.12 -8.26
CA ILE A 100 -9.37 3.47 -8.56
C ILE A 100 -8.93 3.84 -9.99
N SER A 101 -9.83 3.77 -10.97
CA SER A 101 -9.54 4.14 -12.36
C SER A 101 -9.12 5.61 -12.49
N VAL A 102 -9.77 6.52 -11.74
CA VAL A 102 -9.37 7.94 -11.70
C VAL A 102 -7.97 8.11 -11.14
N ILE A 103 -7.62 7.42 -10.04
CA ILE A 103 -6.25 7.44 -9.47
C ILE A 103 -5.22 6.93 -10.48
N GLU A 104 -5.51 5.81 -11.14
CA GLU A 104 -4.62 5.26 -12.17
C GLU A 104 -4.46 6.22 -13.36
N ASN A 105 -5.53 6.88 -13.79
CA ASN A 105 -5.46 7.86 -14.88
C ASN A 105 -4.62 9.08 -14.47
N TYR A 106 -4.78 9.59 -13.25
CA TYR A 106 -3.91 10.65 -12.74
C TYR A 106 -2.45 10.21 -12.66
N SER A 107 -2.17 8.97 -12.21
CA SER A 107 -0.80 8.45 -12.18
C SER A 107 -0.17 8.43 -13.59
N LYS A 108 -0.94 8.06 -14.62
CA LYS A 108 -0.49 8.11 -16.03
C LYS A 108 -0.24 9.56 -16.47
N SER A 109 -1.17 10.47 -16.19
CA SER A 109 -1.00 11.89 -16.52
C SER A 109 0.25 12.48 -15.88
N LEU A 110 0.54 12.13 -14.62
CA LEU A 110 1.75 12.56 -13.92
C LEU A 110 3.01 11.99 -14.58
N THR A 111 3.06 10.69 -14.91
CA THR A 111 4.21 10.12 -15.62
C THR A 111 4.47 10.81 -16.97
N ASN A 112 3.42 11.17 -17.69
CA ASN A 112 3.56 11.90 -18.95
C ASN A 112 4.01 13.35 -18.75
N LEU A 113 3.50 14.03 -17.72
CA LEU A 113 3.89 15.40 -17.40
C LEU A 113 5.39 15.51 -17.07
N TYR A 114 5.91 14.57 -16.27
CA TYR A 114 7.29 14.58 -15.82
C TYR A 114 8.27 13.90 -16.78
N ARG A 115 7.82 13.36 -17.94
CA ARG A 115 8.65 12.53 -18.83
C ARG A 115 9.99 13.13 -19.27
N ASN A 116 10.06 14.46 -19.38
CA ASN A 116 11.25 15.21 -19.81
C ASN A 116 11.79 16.13 -18.70
N SER A 117 11.38 15.89 -17.44
CA SER A 117 11.81 16.73 -16.32
C SER A 117 13.23 16.40 -15.87
N TYR A 118 13.86 17.39 -15.25
CA TYR A 118 15.20 17.28 -14.65
C TYR A 118 15.19 17.96 -13.29
N TYR A 119 15.99 17.43 -12.37
CA TYR A 119 16.19 18.00 -11.04
C TYR A 119 17.68 17.96 -10.69
N ASN A 120 18.27 19.13 -10.42
CA ASN A 120 19.71 19.29 -10.13
C ASN A 120 20.63 18.57 -11.15
N GLY A 121 20.29 18.64 -12.43
CA GLY A 121 21.07 17.99 -13.51
C GLY A 121 20.84 16.49 -13.69
N TYR A 122 20.03 15.86 -12.83
CA TYR A 122 19.63 14.46 -12.97
C TYR A 122 18.25 14.33 -13.65
N LYS A 123 18.00 13.19 -14.29
CA LYS A 123 16.72 12.89 -14.94
C LYS A 123 15.60 12.83 -13.88
N GLY A 124 14.67 13.78 -13.93
CA GLY A 124 13.58 13.92 -12.96
C GLY A 124 12.31 13.15 -13.34
N SER A 125 12.31 12.43 -14.46
CA SER A 125 11.15 11.66 -14.90
C SER A 125 10.74 10.61 -13.89
N ILE A 126 9.42 10.37 -13.85
CA ILE A 126 8.83 9.38 -12.96
C ILE A 126 8.19 8.26 -13.77
N TYR A 127 8.26 7.06 -13.23
CA TYR A 127 7.52 5.90 -13.69
C TYR A 127 6.51 5.47 -12.61
N ARG A 128 5.56 4.63 -13.00
CA ARG A 128 4.53 4.10 -12.10
C ARG A 128 4.66 2.60 -11.94
N GLU A 129 4.34 2.11 -10.75
CA GLU A 129 4.18 0.68 -10.47
C GLU A 129 2.86 0.41 -9.77
N ILE A 130 2.28 -0.77 -10.00
CA ILE A 130 1.10 -1.26 -9.27
C ILE A 130 1.57 -2.40 -8.37
N VAL A 131 1.35 -2.28 -7.05
CA VAL A 131 1.75 -3.29 -6.08
C VAL A 131 0.62 -4.31 -5.92
N ASN A 132 0.93 -5.59 -6.12
CA ASN A 132 -0.03 -6.67 -5.97
C ASN A 132 -0.04 -7.20 -4.53
N ILE A 133 -1.00 -6.74 -3.72
CA ILE A 133 -1.22 -7.20 -2.35
C ILE A 133 -2.34 -8.26 -2.37
N LYS A 134 -1.98 -9.52 -2.15
CA LYS A 134 -2.96 -10.63 -2.09
C LYS A 134 -3.62 -10.67 -0.71
N LEU A 135 -4.94 -10.59 -0.67
CA LEU A 135 -5.76 -10.72 0.54
C LEU A 135 -6.16 -12.18 0.80
N ALA A 136 -6.46 -12.48 2.06
CA ALA A 136 -7.06 -13.75 2.45
C ALA A 136 -8.46 -13.91 1.85
N ASN A 137 -8.72 -15.06 1.22
CA ASN A 137 -10.03 -15.38 0.67
C ASN A 137 -11.06 -15.62 1.79
N LYS A 138 -12.17 -14.83 1.81
CA LYS A 138 -13.32 -15.00 2.73
C LYS A 138 -13.88 -16.44 2.76
N LYS A 139 -13.75 -17.21 1.67
CA LYS A 139 -14.28 -18.60 1.56
C LYS A 139 -13.58 -19.61 2.47
N THR A 140 -12.32 -19.38 2.87
CA THR A 140 -11.56 -20.38 3.64
C THR A 140 -11.96 -20.40 5.12
N LEU A 141 -12.29 -19.24 5.69
CA LEU A 141 -12.72 -19.11 7.09
C LEU A 141 -14.12 -19.69 7.36
N SER A 142 -15.05 -19.56 6.42
CA SER A 142 -16.41 -20.13 6.57
C SER A 142 -16.43 -21.66 6.56
N ASN A 143 -15.48 -22.31 5.89
CA ASN A 143 -15.41 -23.76 5.82
C ASN A 143 -14.86 -24.39 7.12
N ASN A 144 -13.91 -23.71 7.78
CA ASN A 144 -13.37 -24.17 9.08
C ASN A 144 -14.37 -24.06 10.23
N LEU A 145 -15.28 -23.08 10.19
CA LEU A 145 -16.37 -22.94 11.17
C LEU A 145 -17.49 -23.97 10.98
N ARG A 146 -17.73 -24.43 9.75
CA ARG A 146 -18.73 -25.49 9.48
C ARG A 146 -18.25 -26.89 9.89
N HIS A 147 -16.95 -27.15 9.86
CA HIS A 147 -16.41 -28.46 10.27
C HIS A 147 -16.31 -28.66 11.78
N ARG A 148 -16.23 -27.60 12.60
CA ARG A 148 -16.12 -27.72 14.06
C ARG A 148 -17.42 -28.06 14.80
N LYS A 149 -18.60 -27.99 14.16
CA LYS A 149 -19.90 -28.24 14.82
C LYS A 149 -20.43 -29.69 14.71
N ARG A 150 -19.68 -30.63 14.12
CA ARG A 150 -20.07 -32.05 14.02
C ARG A 150 -19.12 -32.94 14.83
N GLY A 151 -19.22 -32.92 16.15
CA GLY A 151 -18.35 -33.76 16.97
C GLY A 151 -18.54 -33.65 18.48
N PHE A 152 -19.77 -33.67 18.99
CA PHE A 152 -20.03 -34.02 20.39
C PHE A 152 -21.30 -34.88 20.44
N LYS A 153 -21.13 -36.20 20.43
CA LYS A 153 -22.12 -37.15 20.95
C LYS A 153 -21.57 -37.65 22.28
N MET A 154 -22.21 -37.26 23.38
CA MET A 154 -21.98 -37.87 24.69
C MET A 154 -22.53 -39.30 24.67
N LYS A 155 -21.75 -40.24 25.19
CA LYS A 155 -22.17 -41.61 25.52
C LYS A 155 -22.98 -41.59 26.81
#